data_AF-A0A535EY45-F1
#
_entry.id   AF-A0A535EY45-F1
#
_cell.length_a   1.000
_cell.length_b   1.000
_cell.length_c   1.000
_cell.angle_alpha   90.00
_cell.angle_beta   90.00
_cell.angle_gamma   90.00
#
_symmetry.space_group_name_H-M   'P 1'
#
loop_
_entity.id
_entity.type
_entity.pdbx_description
1 polymer ?
#
loop_
_entity_poly.entity_id
_entity_poly.type
_entity_poly.pdbx_seq_one_letter_code
_entity_poly.pdbx_strand_id
1 'polypeptide(L)'
;MPGVIRRKAILSSRTSQESFVKIAQLDPVNPLPLLIQPALDGVDLITWATNNRQMLEQYLLKHGAILFRNFPLKGVEDFERFISGVADQPLEYRERSSPRSQVSGNIYTSTDYPADQNIFLHNENSYSRNWSLRIFFFCKLPAQQGGETPIADVRKVYERINPAIRERFRHKQVLYVRNFGDGFGLSWQTVFQTTDKKVVEQYCENAGISWEWKSDDRLRTRSVRPAIQRHPS
;
A
#
# COMPACT_ATOMS: atom_id res chain seq x y z
N MET A 1 -65.44 -15.06 -7.82
CA MET A 1 -64.02 -15.32 -8.14
C MET A 1 -63.17 -14.18 -7.61
N PRO A 2 -62.31 -14.38 -6.60
CA PRO A 2 -61.41 -13.32 -6.13
C PRO A 2 -60.13 -13.31 -6.99
N GLY A 3 -59.80 -12.13 -7.53
CA GLY A 3 -58.62 -11.92 -8.38
C GLY A 3 -57.31 -12.09 -7.61
N VAL A 4 -56.42 -12.90 -8.16
CA VAL A 4 -55.06 -13.12 -7.65
C VAL A 4 -54.21 -11.88 -7.94
N ILE A 5 -53.89 -11.11 -6.90
CA ILE A 5 -52.88 -10.05 -6.98
C ILE A 5 -51.50 -10.71 -7.00
N ARG A 6 -50.93 -10.86 -8.20
CA ARG A 6 -49.52 -11.21 -8.37
C ARG A 6 -48.66 -10.02 -7.94
N ARG A 7 -48.05 -10.12 -6.75
CA ARG A 7 -46.95 -9.21 -6.37
C ARG A 7 -45.76 -9.46 -7.31
N LYS A 8 -45.45 -8.49 -8.16
CA LYS A 8 -44.19 -8.44 -8.91
C LYS A 8 -43.04 -8.34 -7.91
N ALA A 9 -42.12 -9.30 -7.96
CA ALA A 9 -40.87 -9.24 -7.23
C ALA A 9 -40.04 -8.05 -7.76
N ILE A 10 -39.78 -7.07 -6.90
CA ILE A 10 -38.84 -6.00 -7.18
C ILE A 10 -37.44 -6.59 -7.00
N LEU A 11 -36.66 -6.63 -8.08
CA LEU A 11 -35.22 -6.90 -8.06
C LEU A 11 -34.52 -5.80 -7.22
N SER A 12 -34.34 -6.02 -5.92
CA SER A 12 -33.67 -5.08 -5.00
C SER A 12 -32.32 -5.61 -4.50
N SER A 13 -31.53 -6.27 -5.34
CA SER A 13 -30.26 -6.89 -4.90
C SER A 13 -29.04 -5.96 -4.90
N ARG A 14 -29.19 -4.66 -5.22
CA ARG A 14 -28.10 -3.67 -5.07
C ARG A 14 -28.23 -2.75 -3.86
N THR A 15 -29.42 -2.63 -3.26
CA THR A 15 -29.73 -1.59 -2.27
C THR A 15 -29.59 -2.06 -0.81
N SER A 16 -29.39 -3.35 -0.55
CA SER A 16 -29.42 -3.88 0.83
C SER A 16 -28.06 -3.93 1.53
N GLN A 17 -26.94 -3.80 0.81
CA GLN A 17 -25.61 -3.86 1.42
C GLN A 17 -24.98 -2.49 1.67
N GLU A 18 -25.31 -1.48 0.85
CA GLU A 18 -24.94 -0.09 1.12
C GLU A 18 -25.62 0.44 2.39
N SER A 19 -26.79 -0.08 2.77
CA SER A 19 -27.48 0.34 3.99
C SER A 19 -26.76 0.01 5.30
N PHE A 20 -25.75 -0.88 5.26
CA PHE A 20 -24.96 -1.23 6.45
C PHE A 20 -23.81 -0.26 6.71
N VAL A 21 -23.44 0.58 5.74
CA VAL A 21 -22.32 1.51 5.87
C VAL A 21 -22.70 2.92 5.44
N LYS A 22 -22.03 3.92 5.99
CA LYS A 22 -22.04 5.30 5.51
C LYS A 22 -20.78 5.52 4.71
N ILE A 23 -20.95 6.01 3.48
CA ILE A 23 -19.86 6.32 2.56
C ILE A 23 -19.86 7.83 2.34
N ALA A 24 -18.73 8.48 2.61
CA ALA A 24 -18.59 9.92 2.49
C ALA A 24 -17.16 10.31 2.09
N GLN A 25 -16.95 11.56 1.72
CA GLN A 25 -15.60 12.12 1.64
C GLN A 25 -15.13 12.48 3.04
N LEU A 26 -13.86 12.21 3.37
CA LEU A 26 -13.28 12.67 4.62
C LEU A 26 -13.12 14.20 4.62
N ASP A 27 -12.77 14.76 3.46
CA ASP A 27 -12.61 16.19 3.22
C ASP A 27 -13.55 16.61 2.07
N PRO A 28 -14.37 17.67 2.22
CA PRO A 28 -15.32 18.10 1.18
C PRO A 28 -14.68 18.55 -0.13
N VAL A 29 -13.41 18.96 -0.08
CA VAL A 29 -12.64 19.47 -1.22
C VAL A 29 -11.75 18.36 -1.81
N ASN A 30 -11.22 17.47 -0.98
CA ASN A 30 -10.33 16.40 -1.42
C ASN A 30 -11.01 15.01 -1.39
N PRO A 31 -11.25 14.39 -2.56
CA PRO A 31 -11.89 13.07 -2.63
C PRO A 31 -11.04 11.90 -2.10
N LEU A 32 -9.81 12.15 -1.66
CA LEU A 32 -8.86 11.18 -1.10
C LEU A 32 -8.65 11.47 0.41
N PRO A 33 -8.87 10.50 1.32
CA PRO A 33 -9.46 9.16 1.09
C PRO A 33 -10.99 9.20 1.07
N LEU A 34 -11.59 8.16 0.48
CA LEU A 34 -13.01 7.84 0.69
C LEU A 34 -13.19 7.27 2.11
N LEU A 35 -14.12 7.81 2.88
CA LEU A 35 -14.43 7.37 4.23
C LEU A 35 -15.59 6.37 4.21
N ILE A 36 -15.38 5.20 4.82
CA ILE A 36 -16.42 4.19 5.04
C ILE A 36 -16.55 3.94 6.54
N GLN A 37 -17.76 4.04 7.07
CA GLN A 37 -18.09 3.85 8.48
C GLN A 37 -19.31 2.93 8.62
N PRO A 38 -19.49 2.21 9.75
CA PRO A 38 -20.73 1.47 9.97
C PRO A 38 -21.93 2.43 10.07
N ALA A 39 -23.05 2.06 9.43
CA ALA A 39 -24.32 2.76 9.58
C ALA A 39 -25.13 2.26 10.79
N LEU A 40 -24.85 1.02 11.22
CA LEU A 40 -25.50 0.33 12.32
C LEU A 40 -24.43 -0.27 13.25
N ASP A 41 -24.77 -0.44 14.52
CA ASP A 41 -23.88 -1.12 15.47
C ASP A 41 -23.71 -2.60 15.10
N GLY A 42 -22.51 -3.14 15.32
CA GLY A 42 -22.22 -4.55 15.10
C GLY A 42 -21.97 -4.97 13.64
N VAL A 43 -21.85 -4.03 12.70
CA VAL A 43 -21.47 -4.35 11.31
C VAL A 43 -20.07 -4.97 11.29
N ASP A 44 -20.00 -6.23 10.86
CA ASP A 44 -18.74 -6.93 10.64
C ASP A 44 -18.08 -6.43 9.35
N LEU A 45 -16.99 -5.68 9.50
CA LEU A 45 -16.22 -5.14 8.39
C LEU A 45 -15.71 -6.23 7.45
N ILE A 46 -15.20 -7.34 8.00
CA ILE A 46 -14.55 -8.39 7.21
C ILE A 46 -15.57 -9.07 6.32
N THR A 47 -16.70 -9.48 6.91
CA THR A 47 -17.80 -10.10 6.17
C THR A 47 -18.39 -9.14 5.14
N TRP A 48 -18.65 -7.89 5.52
CA TRP A 48 -19.20 -6.89 4.60
C TRP A 48 -18.25 -6.58 3.45
N ALA A 49 -16.96 -6.34 3.74
CA ALA A 49 -15.97 -6.00 2.72
C ALA A 49 -15.70 -7.15 1.74
N THR A 50 -15.66 -8.39 2.24
CA THR A 50 -15.52 -9.59 1.40
C THR A 50 -16.67 -9.71 0.40
N ASN A 51 -17.92 -9.49 0.86
CA ASN A 51 -19.09 -9.53 0.00
C ASN A 51 -19.19 -8.33 -0.97
N ASN A 52 -18.48 -7.23 -0.70
CA ASN A 52 -18.48 -6.01 -1.50
C ASN A 52 -17.14 -5.75 -2.21
N ARG A 53 -16.30 -6.78 -2.38
CA ARG A 53 -14.93 -6.64 -2.91
C ARG A 53 -14.87 -5.85 -4.23
N GLN A 54 -15.74 -6.17 -5.19
CA GLN A 54 -15.75 -5.48 -6.49
C GLN A 54 -16.09 -3.98 -6.36
N MET A 55 -17.02 -3.64 -5.46
CA MET A 55 -17.38 -2.25 -5.18
C MET A 55 -16.19 -1.51 -4.55
N LEU A 56 -15.52 -2.13 -3.58
CA LEU A 56 -14.32 -1.58 -2.94
C LEU A 56 -13.18 -1.36 -3.95
N GLU A 57 -13.01 -2.25 -4.92
CA GLU A 57 -12.02 -2.08 -5.99
C GLU A 57 -12.35 -0.86 -6.87
N GLN A 58 -13.62 -0.67 -7.24
CA GLN A 58 -14.05 0.51 -8.00
C GLN A 58 -13.84 1.81 -7.22
N TYR A 59 -14.16 1.81 -5.92
CA TYR A 59 -13.89 2.95 -5.05
C TYR A 59 -12.40 3.23 -4.93
N LEU A 60 -11.57 2.21 -4.78
CA LEU A 60 -10.12 2.38 -4.68
C LEU A 60 -9.54 2.96 -5.98
N LEU A 61 -9.97 2.46 -7.14
CA LEU A 61 -9.53 2.98 -8.45
C LEU A 61 -9.90 4.46 -8.64
N LYS A 62 -11.12 4.83 -8.23
CA LYS A 62 -11.61 6.21 -8.36
C LYS A 62 -10.92 7.15 -7.38
N HIS A 63 -10.89 6.79 -6.09
CA HIS A 63 -10.51 7.68 -5.00
C HIS A 63 -9.03 7.60 -4.63
N GLY A 64 -8.32 6.52 -4.96
CA GLY A 64 -6.89 6.31 -4.67
C GLY A 64 -6.62 5.72 -3.28
N ALA A 65 -7.48 5.96 -2.29
CA ALA A 65 -7.44 5.31 -0.99
C ALA A 65 -8.82 5.27 -0.34
N ILE A 66 -9.00 4.30 0.58
CA ILE A 66 -10.21 4.11 1.38
C ILE A 66 -9.80 4.05 2.85
N LEU A 67 -10.51 4.80 3.69
CA LEU A 67 -10.39 4.76 5.14
C LEU A 67 -11.62 4.08 5.74
N PHE A 68 -11.42 2.91 6.34
CA PHE A 68 -12.43 2.25 7.17
C PHE A 68 -12.29 2.75 8.61
N ARG A 69 -13.35 3.35 9.16
CA ARG A 69 -13.32 3.98 10.49
C ARG A 69 -14.49 3.49 11.35
N ASN A 70 -14.25 3.37 12.66
CA ASN A 70 -15.21 2.94 13.67
C ASN A 70 -15.75 1.51 13.52
N PHE A 71 -15.02 0.63 12.83
CA PHE A 71 -15.30 -0.81 12.84
C PHE A 71 -14.58 -1.49 14.01
N PRO A 72 -15.20 -2.47 14.69
CA PRO A 72 -14.66 -3.09 15.89
C PRO A 72 -13.63 -4.20 15.59
N LEU A 73 -12.53 -3.87 14.89
CA LEU A 73 -11.41 -4.80 14.72
C LEU A 73 -10.64 -4.93 16.04
N LYS A 74 -10.43 -6.17 16.51
CA LYS A 74 -9.86 -6.44 17.84
C LYS A 74 -8.35 -6.51 17.87
N GLY A 75 -7.70 -6.65 16.71
CA GLY A 75 -6.27 -6.88 16.67
C GLY A 75 -5.73 -7.21 15.28
N VAL A 76 -4.54 -7.79 15.30
CA VAL A 76 -3.72 -8.10 14.12
C VAL A 76 -4.36 -9.22 13.31
N GLU A 77 -4.93 -10.22 13.99
CA GLU A 77 -5.61 -11.36 13.39
C GLU A 77 -6.83 -10.92 12.58
N ASP A 78 -7.61 -9.99 13.11
CA ASP A 78 -8.75 -9.40 12.40
C ASP A 78 -8.31 -8.62 11.15
N PHE A 79 -7.20 -7.89 11.25
CA PHE A 79 -6.63 -7.17 10.11
C PHE A 79 -6.10 -8.12 9.03
N GLU A 80 -5.46 -9.22 9.42
CA GLU A 80 -5.01 -10.30 8.53
C GLU A 80 -6.20 -10.91 7.76
N ARG A 81 -7.28 -11.23 8.47
CA ARG A 81 -8.53 -11.74 7.86
C ARG A 81 -9.16 -10.72 6.92
N PHE A 82 -9.18 -9.44 7.30
CA PHE A 82 -9.66 -8.37 6.45
C PHE A 82 -8.88 -8.31 5.12
N ILE A 83 -7.55 -8.26 5.18
CA ILE A 83 -6.69 -8.22 3.98
C ILE A 83 -6.98 -9.44 3.10
N SER A 84 -7.06 -10.63 3.70
CA SER A 84 -7.33 -11.89 2.99
C SER A 84 -8.70 -11.92 2.32
N GLY A 85 -9.68 -11.19 2.86
CA GLY A 85 -11.02 -11.08 2.29
C GLY A 85 -11.13 -10.10 1.10
N VAL A 86 -10.24 -9.10 1.02
CA VAL A 86 -10.35 -7.99 0.04
C VAL A 86 -9.19 -7.90 -0.96
N ALA A 87 -8.09 -8.58 -0.71
CA ALA A 87 -6.91 -8.58 -1.56
C ALA A 87 -6.50 -10.01 -1.95
N ASP A 88 -5.75 -10.10 -3.04
CA ASP A 88 -5.11 -11.35 -3.45
C ASP A 88 -3.84 -11.62 -2.62
N GLN A 89 -2.96 -12.48 -3.13
CA GLN A 89 -1.75 -12.90 -2.45
C GLN A 89 -0.86 -11.69 -2.05
N PRO A 90 -0.43 -11.61 -0.78
CA PRO A 90 0.50 -10.58 -0.33
C PRO A 90 1.83 -10.74 -1.07
N LEU A 91 2.48 -9.61 -1.37
CA LEU A 91 3.83 -9.64 -1.91
C LEU A 91 4.82 -10.05 -0.83
N GLU A 92 5.70 -10.98 -1.19
CA GLU A 92 6.81 -11.38 -0.34
C GLU A 92 7.74 -10.17 -0.10
N TYR A 93 8.04 -9.88 1.16
CA TYR A 93 8.84 -8.71 1.53
C TYR A 93 10.33 -8.94 1.22
N ARG A 94 10.75 -8.48 0.04
CA ARG A 94 12.15 -8.48 -0.44
C ARG A 94 12.69 -7.06 -0.54
N GLU A 95 14.01 -6.91 -0.57
CA GLU A 95 14.72 -5.62 -0.67
C GLU A 95 14.38 -4.61 0.44
N ARG A 96 14.45 -5.06 1.71
CA ARG A 96 14.11 -4.24 2.87
C ARG A 96 14.81 -2.87 2.81
N SER A 97 14.06 -1.78 2.89
CA SER A 97 14.60 -0.41 2.92
C SER A 97 14.83 0.08 4.35
N SER A 98 13.96 -0.32 5.27
CA SER A 98 14.02 0.08 6.68
C SER A 98 13.90 -1.14 7.62
N PRO A 99 14.39 -1.02 8.86
CA PRO A 99 14.03 -1.96 9.92
C PRO A 99 12.50 -1.99 10.08
N ARG A 100 11.96 -3.20 10.21
CA ARG A 100 10.58 -3.46 10.61
C ARG A 100 10.58 -4.74 11.42
N SER A 101 9.75 -4.79 12.45
CA SER A 101 9.54 -6.00 13.23
C SER A 101 8.34 -6.76 12.67
N GLN A 102 8.51 -8.04 12.34
CA GLN A 102 7.40 -8.89 11.95
C GLN A 102 6.52 -9.14 13.18
N VAL A 103 5.22 -8.91 13.04
CA VAL A 103 4.25 -9.12 14.13
C VAL A 103 3.60 -10.50 14.02
N SER A 104 3.09 -10.82 12.82
CA SER A 104 2.46 -12.10 12.46
C SER A 104 2.42 -12.20 10.93
N GLY A 105 2.55 -13.40 10.35
CA GLY A 105 2.36 -13.62 8.91
C GLY A 105 3.09 -12.60 8.02
N ASN A 106 2.34 -11.88 7.18
CA ASN A 106 2.85 -10.77 6.34
C ASN A 106 2.57 -9.38 6.94
N ILE A 107 2.23 -9.31 8.23
CA ILE A 107 2.05 -8.07 8.98
C ILE A 107 3.36 -7.69 9.66
N TYR A 108 3.79 -6.47 9.38
CA TYR A 108 4.96 -5.85 9.97
C TYR A 108 4.55 -4.57 10.71
N THR A 109 5.33 -4.18 11.72
CA THR A 109 5.26 -2.80 12.23
C THR A 109 5.59 -1.82 11.09
N SER A 110 5.11 -0.57 11.21
CA SER A 110 5.60 0.50 10.35
C SER A 110 7.12 0.64 10.46
N THR A 111 7.74 1.41 9.57
CA THR A 111 9.16 1.72 9.64
C THR A 111 9.55 2.21 11.04
N ASP A 112 10.48 1.50 11.69
CA ASP A 112 11.04 1.91 12.98
C ASP A 112 11.92 3.14 12.73
N TYR A 113 11.34 4.32 12.93
CA TYR A 113 11.96 5.63 12.73
C TYR A 113 11.82 6.46 14.01
N PRO A 114 12.77 7.36 14.34
CA PRO A 114 12.64 8.21 15.50
C PRO A 114 11.36 9.05 15.43
N ALA A 115 10.62 9.11 16.55
CA ALA A 115 9.29 9.72 16.59
C ALA A 115 9.28 11.24 16.32
N ASP A 116 10.42 11.90 16.48
CA ASP A 116 10.65 13.33 16.22
C ASP A 116 11.01 13.63 14.76
N GLN A 117 11.14 12.60 13.92
CA GLN A 117 11.59 12.74 12.53
C GLN A 117 10.45 12.51 11.54
N ASN A 118 10.54 13.20 10.39
CA ASN A 118 9.55 13.12 9.33
C ASN A 118 9.93 12.06 8.29
N ILE A 119 8.97 11.21 7.93
CA ILE A 119 9.08 10.35 6.76
C ILE A 119 8.52 11.11 5.56
N PHE A 120 9.35 11.40 4.56
CA PHE A 120 8.93 12.10 3.35
C PHE A 120 7.98 11.26 2.50
N LEU A 121 7.13 11.94 1.73
CA LEU A 121 6.25 11.28 0.77
C LEU A 121 7.04 10.44 -0.23
N HIS A 122 6.60 9.20 -0.41
CA HIS A 122 7.17 8.25 -1.36
C HIS A 122 6.10 7.25 -1.81
N ASN A 123 6.38 6.54 -2.90
CA ASN A 123 5.63 5.34 -3.28
C ASN A 123 6.39 4.12 -2.75
N GLU A 124 5.69 3.24 -2.02
CA GLU A 124 6.27 2.05 -1.41
C GLU A 124 7.00 1.19 -2.46
N ASN A 125 8.24 0.80 -2.17
CA ASN A 125 9.07 -0.06 -3.02
C ASN A 125 9.26 0.41 -4.48
N SER A 126 9.09 1.70 -4.77
CA SER A 126 9.25 2.26 -6.14
C SER A 126 10.64 2.09 -6.77
N TYR A 127 11.66 1.75 -5.96
CA TYR A 127 13.00 1.40 -6.44
C TYR A 127 13.13 -0.07 -6.89
N SER A 128 12.21 -0.94 -6.47
CA SER A 128 12.21 -2.37 -6.83
C SER A 128 11.64 -2.58 -8.23
N ARG A 129 11.92 -3.74 -8.82
CA ARG A 129 11.31 -4.17 -10.09
C ARG A 129 9.86 -4.65 -9.88
N ASN A 130 9.59 -5.26 -8.73
CA ASN A 130 8.27 -5.74 -8.34
C ASN A 130 7.81 -4.94 -7.12
N TRP A 131 6.75 -4.14 -7.28
CA TRP A 131 6.21 -3.31 -6.21
C TRP A 131 4.74 -3.65 -5.93
N SER A 132 4.29 -3.25 -4.75
CA SER A 132 2.92 -3.44 -4.30
C SER A 132 1.95 -2.53 -5.03
N LEU A 133 0.87 -3.12 -5.56
CA LEU A 133 -0.24 -2.36 -6.14
C LEU A 133 -1.17 -1.78 -5.05
N ARG A 134 -1.13 -2.35 -3.85
CA ARG A 134 -1.95 -1.96 -2.70
C ARG A 134 -1.10 -2.01 -1.44
N ILE A 135 -1.39 -1.13 -0.50
CA ILE A 135 -0.83 -1.13 0.86
C ILE A 135 -1.98 -0.96 1.85
N PHE A 136 -1.88 -1.64 2.98
CA PHE A 136 -2.88 -1.58 4.05
C PHE A 136 -2.21 -1.09 5.33
N PHE A 137 -2.87 -0.19 6.03
CA PHE A 137 -2.45 0.31 7.34
C PHE A 137 -3.52 0.03 8.38
N PHE A 138 -3.11 -0.33 9.60
CA PHE A 138 -4.00 -0.56 10.72
C PHE A 138 -3.48 0.12 11.98
N CYS A 139 -4.31 0.98 12.55
CA CYS A 139 -4.02 1.66 13.81
C CYS A 139 -4.48 0.80 14.98
N LYS A 140 -3.59 -0.03 15.52
CA LYS A 140 -3.85 -0.82 16.74
C LYS A 140 -3.86 0.05 18.00
N LEU A 141 -2.93 1.01 18.07
CA LEU A 141 -2.79 1.95 19.18
C LEU A 141 -2.68 3.37 18.58
N PRO A 142 -3.68 4.25 18.77
CA PRO A 142 -3.60 5.61 18.29
C PRO A 142 -2.50 6.39 19.03
N ALA A 143 -1.78 7.24 18.31
CA ALA A 143 -0.84 8.17 18.90
C ALA A 143 -1.57 9.18 19.81
N GLN A 144 -0.92 9.60 20.90
CA GLN A 144 -1.47 10.64 21.78
C GLN A 144 -1.51 12.01 21.08
N GLN A 145 -0.52 12.27 20.22
CA GLN A 145 -0.40 13.46 19.39
C GLN A 145 0.42 13.14 18.14
N GLY A 146 0.06 13.73 17.00
CA GLY A 146 0.74 13.48 15.73
C GLY A 146 0.61 12.02 15.29
N GLY A 147 1.66 11.49 14.66
CA GLY A 147 1.73 10.08 14.24
C GLY A 147 0.75 9.72 13.13
N GLU A 148 0.17 10.72 12.45
CA GLU A 148 -0.62 10.49 11.26
C GLU A 148 0.25 9.90 10.14
N THR A 149 -0.39 9.21 9.20
CA THR A 149 0.24 8.79 7.94
C THR A 149 -0.32 9.67 6.83
N PRO A 150 0.31 10.80 6.48
CA PRO A 150 -0.15 11.64 5.39
C PRO A 150 -0.10 10.87 4.06
N ILE A 151 -1.17 10.98 3.28
CA ILE A 151 -1.25 10.41 1.93
C ILE A 151 -1.50 11.51 0.92
N ALA A 152 -0.99 11.32 -0.30
CA ALA A 152 -1.11 12.29 -1.38
C ALA A 152 -1.52 11.60 -2.70
N ASP A 153 -2.31 12.31 -3.51
CA ASP A 153 -2.65 11.85 -4.85
C ASP A 153 -1.47 12.12 -5.80
N VAL A 154 -0.72 11.06 -6.12
CA VAL A 154 0.46 11.15 -7.01
C VAL A 154 0.10 11.65 -8.42
N ARG A 155 -1.16 11.50 -8.86
CA ARG A 155 -1.63 12.02 -10.16
C ARG A 155 -1.65 13.54 -10.15
N LYS A 156 -2.17 14.14 -9.08
CA LYS A 156 -2.16 15.60 -8.87
C LYS A 156 -0.74 16.13 -8.67
N VAL A 157 0.12 15.38 -7.97
CA VAL A 157 1.55 15.75 -7.85
C VAL A 157 2.19 15.78 -9.24
N TYR A 158 1.96 14.75 -10.06
CA TYR A 158 2.47 14.70 -11.44
C TYR A 158 1.97 15.88 -12.28
N GLU A 159 0.69 16.23 -12.22
CA GLU A 159 0.12 17.37 -12.96
C GLU A 159 0.75 18.72 -12.58
N ARG A 160 1.17 18.88 -11.32
CA ARG A 160 1.84 20.10 -10.83
C ARG A 160 3.30 20.22 -11.27
N ILE A 161 3.94 19.13 -11.67
CA ILE A 161 5.34 19.15 -12.13
C ILE A 161 5.39 19.78 -13.54
N ASN A 162 6.31 20.73 -13.74
CA ASN A 162 6.51 21.39 -15.02
C ASN A 162 6.62 20.35 -16.18
N PRO A 163 5.88 20.49 -17.28
CA PRO A 163 5.93 19.56 -18.43
C PRO A 163 7.35 19.24 -18.92
N ALA A 164 8.25 20.22 -18.95
CA ALA A 164 9.64 20.01 -19.39
C ALA A 164 10.43 19.11 -18.41
N ILE A 165 10.12 19.17 -17.12
CA ILE A 165 10.72 18.27 -16.11
C ILE A 165 10.17 16.86 -16.29
N ARG A 166 8.85 16.71 -16.46
CA ARG A 166 8.21 15.41 -16.71
C ARG A 166 8.81 14.73 -17.93
N GLU A 167 9.00 15.49 -19.00
CA GLU A 167 9.56 14.99 -20.26
C GLU A 167 11.00 14.50 -20.11
N ARG A 168 11.83 15.27 -19.38
CA ARG A 168 13.21 14.85 -19.08
C ARG A 168 13.24 13.53 -18.31
N PHE A 169 12.39 13.37 -17.30
CA PHE A 169 12.30 12.13 -16.53
C PHE A 169 11.72 10.96 -17.34
N ARG A 170 10.75 11.23 -18.22
CA ARG A 170 10.19 10.23 -19.14
C ARG A 170 11.26 9.67 -20.09
N HIS A 171 12.18 10.50 -20.55
CA HIS A 171 13.28 10.05 -21.43
C HIS A 171 14.45 9.46 -20.66
N LYS A 172 14.87 10.09 -19.56
CA LYS A 172 16.09 9.72 -18.84
C LYS A 172 15.89 8.64 -17.78
N GLN A 173 14.65 8.40 -17.34
CA GLN A 173 14.34 7.52 -16.22
C GLN A 173 15.03 7.96 -14.91
N VAL A 174 15.03 7.11 -13.88
CA VAL A 174 15.74 7.35 -12.61
C VAL A 174 16.78 6.26 -12.40
N LEU A 175 18.02 6.65 -12.11
CA LEU A 175 19.07 5.75 -11.64
C LEU A 175 19.09 5.75 -10.11
N TYR A 176 18.75 4.62 -9.50
CA TYR A 176 18.94 4.39 -8.08
C TYR A 176 20.33 3.83 -7.85
N VAL A 177 21.07 4.43 -6.92
CA VAL A 177 22.36 3.93 -6.45
C VAL A 177 22.25 3.71 -4.95
N ARG A 178 22.41 2.46 -4.50
CA ARG A 178 22.38 2.11 -3.08
C ARG A 178 23.73 1.59 -2.66
N ASN A 179 24.26 2.12 -1.57
CA ASN A 179 25.48 1.64 -0.93
C ASN A 179 25.09 0.91 0.35
N PHE A 180 25.78 -0.19 0.65
CA PHE A 180 25.58 -0.99 1.84
C PHE A 180 26.90 -1.12 2.59
N GLY A 181 26.85 -1.01 3.91
CA GLY A 181 28.03 -1.16 4.78
C GLY A 181 28.87 0.11 4.93
N ASP A 182 28.33 1.30 4.66
CA ASP A 182 28.98 2.61 4.87
C ASP A 182 28.58 3.29 6.19
N GLY A 183 27.97 2.53 7.12
CA GLY A 183 27.52 3.03 8.43
C GLY A 183 26.15 3.71 8.40
N PHE A 184 25.52 3.87 7.23
CA PHE A 184 24.17 4.41 7.10
C PHE A 184 23.21 3.38 6.49
N GLY A 185 22.06 3.18 7.14
CA GLY A 185 21.05 2.22 6.68
C GLY A 185 21.38 0.75 6.98
N LEU A 186 20.70 -0.16 6.29
CA LEU A 186 20.82 -1.60 6.49
C LEU A 186 22.05 -2.18 5.75
N SER A 187 22.68 -3.21 6.32
CA SER A 187 23.72 -3.98 5.64
C SER A 187 23.13 -4.78 4.46
N TRP A 188 23.97 -5.17 3.49
CA TRP A 188 23.50 -5.96 2.35
C TRP A 188 22.97 -7.31 2.82
N GLN A 189 23.54 -7.89 3.88
CA GLN A 189 23.11 -9.16 4.45
C GLN A 189 21.69 -9.08 4.99
N THR A 190 21.34 -7.99 5.67
CA THR A 190 19.97 -7.76 6.16
C THR A 190 19.00 -7.53 5.02
N VAL A 191 19.42 -6.82 3.97
CA VAL A 191 18.56 -6.45 2.84
C VAL A 191 18.24 -7.64 1.95
N PHE A 192 19.25 -8.45 1.63
CA PHE A 192 19.13 -9.66 0.81
C PHE A 192 18.84 -10.92 1.63
N GLN A 193 18.85 -10.81 2.97
CA GLN A 193 18.57 -11.90 3.91
C GLN A 193 19.48 -13.12 3.70
N THR A 194 20.77 -12.86 3.44
CA THR A 194 21.79 -13.88 3.16
C THR A 194 23.18 -13.37 3.50
N THR A 195 24.11 -14.27 3.77
CA THR A 195 25.55 -13.97 3.89
C THR A 195 26.36 -14.48 2.68
N ASP A 196 25.70 -15.10 1.70
CA ASP A 196 26.34 -15.59 0.48
C ASP A 196 26.25 -14.54 -0.65
N LYS A 197 27.41 -14.08 -1.11
CA LYS A 197 27.54 -13.13 -2.21
C LYS A 197 26.94 -13.66 -3.51
N LYS A 198 27.08 -14.96 -3.79
CA LYS A 198 26.55 -15.56 -5.04
C LYS A 198 25.03 -15.48 -5.11
N VAL A 199 24.35 -15.61 -3.96
CA VAL A 199 22.89 -15.44 -3.89
C VAL A 199 22.49 -14.01 -4.22
N VAL A 200 23.27 -13.02 -3.77
CA VAL A 200 23.04 -11.59 -4.09
C VAL A 200 23.29 -11.31 -5.57
N GLU A 201 24.35 -11.86 -6.14
CA GLU A 201 24.71 -11.71 -7.56
C GLU A 201 23.59 -12.29 -8.45
N GLN A 202 23.16 -13.51 -8.18
CA GLN A 202 22.07 -14.16 -8.90
C GLN A 202 20.76 -13.38 -8.79
N TYR A 203 20.47 -12.85 -7.61
CA TYR A 203 19.31 -11.98 -7.41
C TYR A 203 19.42 -10.72 -8.28
N CYS A 204 20.58 -10.06 -8.28
CA CYS A 204 20.80 -8.83 -9.03
C CYS A 204 20.67 -9.06 -10.54
N GLU A 205 21.21 -10.16 -11.07
CA GLU A 205 20.99 -10.61 -12.45
C GLU A 205 19.50 -10.71 -12.79
N ASN A 206 18.74 -11.47 -12.00
CA ASN A 206 17.32 -11.70 -12.22
C ASN A 206 16.50 -10.39 -12.14
N ALA A 207 16.91 -9.46 -11.27
CA ALA A 207 16.24 -8.19 -11.05
C ALA A 207 16.70 -7.06 -11.99
N GLY A 208 17.66 -7.31 -12.89
CA GLY A 208 18.24 -6.28 -13.75
C GLY A 208 18.92 -5.16 -12.95
N ILE A 209 19.67 -5.55 -11.93
CA ILE A 209 20.44 -4.68 -11.03
C ILE A 209 21.91 -4.93 -11.33
N SER A 210 22.67 -3.86 -11.55
CA SER A 210 24.14 -3.97 -11.58
C SER A 210 24.69 -3.87 -10.16
N TRP A 211 25.78 -4.56 -9.87
CA TRP A 211 26.39 -4.56 -8.55
C TRP A 211 27.91 -4.41 -8.64
N GLU A 212 28.50 -3.97 -7.53
CA GLU A 212 29.92 -3.74 -7.36
C GLU A 212 30.26 -4.07 -5.90
N TRP A 213 31.01 -5.15 -5.69
CA TRP A 213 31.62 -5.44 -4.40
C TRP A 213 32.78 -4.49 -4.16
N LYS A 214 32.80 -3.84 -3.00
CA LYS A 214 33.84 -2.91 -2.56
C LYS A 214 34.66 -3.54 -1.45
N SER A 215 35.74 -2.86 -1.03
CA SER A 215 36.50 -3.25 0.16
C SER A 215 35.60 -3.32 1.40
N ASP A 216 36.06 -4.06 2.41
CA ASP A 216 35.43 -4.12 3.74
C ASP A 216 34.00 -4.68 3.73
N ASP A 217 33.77 -5.66 2.85
CA ASP A 217 32.49 -6.35 2.68
C ASP A 217 31.30 -5.43 2.32
N ARG A 218 31.61 -4.34 1.62
CA ARG A 218 30.60 -3.37 1.16
C ARG A 218 30.08 -3.72 -0.22
N LEU A 219 28.85 -3.30 -0.49
CA LEU A 219 28.18 -3.51 -1.76
C LEU A 219 27.66 -2.17 -2.29
N ARG A 220 27.74 -1.97 -3.60
CA ARG A 220 26.98 -0.93 -4.29
C ARG A 220 26.12 -1.59 -5.36
N THR A 221 24.84 -1.26 -5.37
CA THR A 221 23.93 -1.63 -6.47
C THR A 221 23.52 -0.39 -7.26
N ARG A 222 23.28 -0.57 -8.56
CA ARG A 222 22.70 0.46 -9.43
C ARG A 222 21.60 -0.14 -10.30
N SER A 223 20.46 0.53 -10.34
CA SER A 223 19.31 0.10 -11.14
C SER A 223 18.60 1.30 -11.76
N VAL A 224 18.28 1.19 -13.05
CA VAL A 224 17.43 2.17 -13.73
C VAL A 224 15.98 1.73 -13.56
N ARG A 225 15.10 2.66 -13.16
CA ARG A 225 13.67 2.43 -13.00
C ARG A 225 12.87 3.51 -13.70
N PRO A 226 11.67 3.17 -14.21
CA PRO A 226 10.82 4.16 -14.84
C PRO A 226 10.50 5.30 -13.89
N ALA A 227 10.73 6.54 -14.33
CA ALA A 227 10.45 7.72 -13.51
C ALA A 227 8.95 8.00 -13.39
N ILE A 228 8.19 7.61 -14.42
CA ILE A 228 6.76 7.82 -14.54
C ILE A 228 6.16 6.49 -14.96
N GLN A 229 5.10 6.08 -14.27
CA GLN A 229 4.34 4.89 -14.60
C GLN A 229 2.88 5.24 -14.82
N ARG A 230 2.27 4.58 -15.81
CA ARG A 230 0.83 4.61 -15.99
C ARG A 230 0.21 3.56 -15.07
N HIS A 231 -0.83 3.95 -14.36
CA HIS A 231 -1.61 3.00 -13.58
C HIS A 231 -2.11 1.85 -14.51
N PRO A 232 -2.00 0.57 -14.10
CA PRO A 232 -2.29 -0.58 -14.98
C PRO A 232 -3.78 -0.75 -15.33
N SER A 233 -4.65 0.06 -14.73
CA SER A 233 -6.10 0.10 -14.95
C SER A 233 -6.63 1.51 -15.01
#